data_AF-A0A2N1IG87-F1
#
_entry.id   AF-A0A2N1IG87-F1
#
_cell.length_a   1.000
_cell.length_b   1.000
_cell.length_c   1.000
_cell.angle_alpha   90.00
_cell.angle_beta   90.00
_cell.angle_gamma   90.00
#
_symmetry.space_group_name_H-M   'P 1'
#
loop_
_entity.id
_entity.type
_entity.pdbx_description
1 polymer ?
#
loop_
_entity_poly.entity_id
_entity_poly.type
_entity_poly.pdbx_seq_one_letter_code
_entity_poly.pdbx_strand_id
1 'polypeptide(L)'
;MVSKTMYPRALLFGRWFRNDIDEQGNETIEYAELSGDGSFEFTFITLGIKGEVIEQITELGDWGLVGDIHFTLTKNELINDELYAADLNNDDNYQAYTVLALDHQVFHYQHRLTNEEYIMRRVVDTPGHC
;
A
#
# COMPACT_ATOMS: atom_id res chain seq x y z
N MET A 1 6.01 12.24 28.50
CA MET A 1 6.37 13.11 27.37
C MET A 1 6.21 12.25 26.13
N VAL A 2 5.16 12.44 25.34
CA VAL A 2 4.98 11.64 24.11
C VAL A 2 6.01 12.17 23.11
N SER A 3 7.00 11.34 22.77
CA SER A 3 7.89 11.65 21.64
C SER A 3 7.01 11.76 20.40
N LYS A 4 6.95 12.95 19.79
CA LYS A 4 6.24 13.16 18.54
C LYS A 4 7.11 12.62 17.41
N THR A 5 7.00 11.33 17.13
CA THR A 5 7.68 10.71 15.99
C THR A 5 7.21 11.40 14.73
N MET A 6 8.15 11.81 13.89
CA MET A 6 7.86 12.57 12.68
C MET A 6 8.68 12.02 11.53
N TYR A 7 7.97 11.54 10.51
CA TYR A 7 8.58 11.00 9.31
C TYR A 7 8.43 11.96 8.12
N PRO A 8 9.50 12.21 7.35
CA PRO A 8 9.40 12.94 6.09
C PRO A 8 8.58 12.13 5.09
N ARG A 9 7.49 12.70 4.54
CA ARG A 9 6.68 12.02 3.49
C ARG A 9 7.50 11.59 2.28
N ALA A 10 8.60 12.28 1.99
CA ALA A 10 9.50 11.96 0.89
C ALA A 10 10.15 10.57 1.03
N LEU A 11 10.22 10.02 2.25
CA LEU A 11 10.64 8.64 2.45
C LEU A 11 9.64 7.64 1.86
N LEU A 12 8.36 7.98 1.69
CA LEU A 12 7.40 7.06 1.10
C LEU A 12 7.39 7.08 -0.43
N PHE A 13 8.00 8.07 -1.07
CA PHE A 13 7.89 8.21 -2.53
C PHE A 13 8.50 7.03 -3.29
N GLY A 14 7.79 6.58 -4.32
CA GLY A 14 8.20 5.47 -5.19
C GLY A 14 7.50 4.16 -4.85
N ARG A 15 8.11 3.06 -5.25
CA ARG A 15 7.48 1.73 -5.24
C ARG A 15 7.89 0.87 -4.06
N TRP A 16 6.91 0.12 -3.57
CA TRP A 16 6.97 -0.74 -2.42
C TRP A 16 6.33 -2.09 -2.74
N PHE A 17 6.78 -3.12 -2.05
CA PHE A 17 6.34 -4.49 -2.26
C PHE A 17 6.21 -5.21 -0.93
N ARG A 18 5.15 -5.99 -0.81
CA ARG A 18 5.06 -7.08 0.16
C ARG A 18 4.34 -8.26 -0.47
N ASN A 19 4.50 -9.40 0.16
CA ASN A 19 3.68 -10.57 -0.11
C ASN A 19 3.30 -11.23 1.21
N ASP A 20 2.21 -11.99 1.17
CA ASP A 20 1.74 -12.81 2.28
C ASP A 20 1.11 -14.08 1.73
N ILE A 21 1.01 -15.12 2.57
CA ILE A 21 0.39 -16.40 2.19
C ILE A 21 -0.72 -16.68 3.18
N ASP A 22 -1.93 -16.89 2.67
CA ASP A 22 -3.11 -17.17 3.50
C ASP A 22 -3.13 -18.61 4.04
N GLU A 23 -4.12 -18.92 4.89
CA GLU A 23 -4.30 -20.26 5.47
C GLU A 23 -4.62 -21.34 4.42
N GLN A 24 -5.09 -20.95 3.24
CA GLN A 24 -5.40 -21.83 2.11
C GLN A 24 -4.19 -22.06 1.19
N GLY A 25 -3.09 -21.34 1.42
CA GLY A 25 -1.86 -21.41 0.62
C GLY A 25 -1.87 -20.52 -0.62
N ASN A 26 -2.84 -19.61 -0.76
CA ASN A 26 -2.80 -18.60 -1.81
C ASN A 26 -1.83 -17.49 -1.41
N GLU A 27 -1.06 -17.01 -2.37
CA GLU A 27 -0.13 -15.90 -2.17
C GLU A 27 -0.80 -14.60 -2.60
N THR A 28 -0.83 -13.60 -1.70
CA THR A 28 -1.21 -12.24 -2.06
C THR A 28 0.04 -11.40 -2.20
N ILE A 29 0.25 -10.83 -3.38
CA ILE A 29 1.29 -9.85 -3.67
C ILE A 29 0.67 -8.47 -3.67
N GLU A 30 1.30 -7.54 -2.97
CA GLU A 30 0.89 -6.14 -2.93
C GLU A 30 2.04 -5.25 -3.42
N TYR A 31 1.77 -4.50 -4.48
CA TYR A 31 2.62 -3.42 -4.96
C TYR A 31 1.99 -2.09 -4.63
N ALA A 32 2.78 -1.16 -4.10
CA ALA A 32 2.33 0.18 -3.79
C ALA A 32 3.24 1.22 -4.43
N GLU A 33 2.67 2.13 -5.21
CA GLU A 33 3.33 3.34 -5.69
C GLU A 33 2.76 4.56 -4.98
N LEU A 34 3.63 5.32 -4.32
CA LEU A 34 3.25 6.55 -3.61
C LEU A 34 3.92 7.73 -4.30
N SER A 35 3.12 8.58 -4.95
CA SER A 35 3.59 9.70 -5.75
C SER A 35 3.76 10.98 -4.91
N GLY A 36 4.71 11.84 -5.28
CA GLY A 36 5.02 13.05 -4.52
C GLY A 36 3.95 14.15 -4.55
N ASP A 37 3.03 14.09 -5.51
CA ASP A 37 1.84 14.94 -5.62
C ASP A 37 0.70 14.50 -4.69
N GLY A 38 0.80 13.32 -4.07
CA GLY A 38 -0.17 12.78 -3.13
C GLY A 38 -1.11 11.74 -3.74
N SER A 39 -0.92 11.29 -4.99
CA SER A 39 -1.63 10.12 -5.50
C SER A 39 -0.97 8.81 -5.10
N PHE A 40 -1.75 7.74 -4.95
CA PHE A 40 -1.24 6.39 -4.81
C PHE A 40 -1.85 5.44 -5.85
N GLU A 41 -1.13 4.35 -6.09
CA GLU A 41 -1.61 3.17 -6.80
C GLU A 41 -1.23 1.93 -5.98
N PHE A 42 -2.22 1.16 -5.51
CA PHE A 42 -2.01 -0.13 -4.84
C PHE A 42 -2.54 -1.24 -5.72
N THR A 43 -1.67 -2.16 -6.14
CA THR A 43 -2.04 -3.35 -6.91
C THR A 43 -1.93 -4.59 -6.05
N PHE A 44 -3.04 -5.29 -5.90
CA PHE A 44 -3.15 -6.57 -5.21
C PHE A 44 -3.29 -7.69 -6.25
N ILE A 45 -2.44 -8.71 -6.14
CA ILE A 45 -2.46 -9.89 -7.01
C ILE A 45 -2.57 -11.11 -6.11
N THR A 46 -3.68 -11.85 -6.24
CA THR A 46 -3.88 -13.12 -5.54
C THR A 46 -3.50 -14.26 -6.49
N LEU A 47 -2.50 -15.04 -6.11
CA LEU A 47 -2.03 -16.22 -6.81
C LEU A 47 -2.54 -17.48 -6.13
N GLY A 48 -3.05 -18.42 -6.92
CA GLY A 48 -3.39 -19.74 -6.46
C GLY A 48 -2.15 -20.58 -6.14
N ILE A 49 -2.38 -21.74 -5.52
CA ILE A 49 -1.31 -22.68 -5.13
C ILE A 49 -0.43 -23.17 -6.29
N LYS A 50 -0.84 -22.99 -7.56
CA LYS A 50 -0.02 -23.35 -8.75
C LYS A 50 0.59 -22.11 -9.42
N GLY A 51 0.46 -20.93 -8.82
CA GLY A 51 0.98 -19.66 -9.34
C GLY A 51 0.10 -19.01 -10.41
N GLU A 52 -1.13 -19.51 -10.61
CA GLU A 52 -2.12 -18.88 -11.47
C GLU A 52 -2.69 -17.62 -10.82
N VAL A 53 -2.89 -16.55 -11.58
CA VAL A 53 -3.59 -15.36 -11.08
C VAL A 53 -5.07 -15.69 -10.90
N ILE A 54 -5.54 -15.64 -9.66
CA ILE A 54 -6.94 -15.79 -9.29
C ILE A 54 -7.65 -14.44 -9.40
N GLU A 55 -6.98 -13.39 -8.95
CA GLU A 55 -7.55 -12.06 -8.87
C GLU A 55 -6.45 -11.01 -8.99
N GLN A 56 -6.78 -9.89 -9.63
CA GLN A 56 -5.96 -8.69 -9.65
C GLN A 56 -6.87 -7.48 -9.54
N ILE A 57 -6.58 -6.62 -8.57
CA ILE A 57 -7.30 -5.37 -8.33
C ILE A 57 -6.26 -4.28 -8.13
N THR A 58 -6.48 -3.11 -8.75
CA THR A 58 -5.67 -1.92 -8.47
C THR A 58 -6.55 -0.81 -7.90
N GLU A 59 -6.20 -0.32 -6.72
CA GLU A 59 -6.81 0.86 -6.11
C GLU A 59 -6.01 2.12 -6.45
N LEU A 60 -6.74 3.20 -6.77
CA LEU A 60 -6.20 4.50 -7.12
C LEU A 60 -6.83 5.57 -6.24
N GLY A 61 -6.00 6.44 -5.66
CA GLY A 61 -6.52 7.41 -4.71
C GLY A 61 -5.52 8.47 -4.27
N ASP A 62 -5.85 9.15 -3.17
CA ASP A 62 -4.97 10.11 -2.52
C ASP A 62 -4.36 9.51 -1.25
N TRP A 63 -3.16 9.94 -0.88
CA TRP A 63 -2.54 9.56 0.38
C TRP A 63 -1.90 10.75 1.10
N GLY A 64 -1.62 10.57 2.38
CA GLY A 64 -0.84 11.50 3.17
C GLY A 64 -0.04 10.85 4.29
N LEU A 65 0.89 11.64 4.84
CA LEU A 65 1.66 11.29 6.03
C LEU A 65 1.83 12.55 6.90
N VAL A 66 1.31 12.52 8.12
CA VAL A 66 1.46 13.61 9.10
C VAL A 66 1.91 13.02 10.43
N GLY A 67 3.12 13.36 10.87
CA GLY A 67 3.73 12.74 12.05
C GLY A 67 4.03 11.26 11.78
N ASP A 68 3.36 10.39 12.50
CA ASP A 68 3.34 8.93 12.36
C ASP A 68 2.00 8.41 11.84
N ILE A 69 1.11 9.26 11.30
CA ILE A 69 -0.16 8.82 10.73
C ILE A 69 -0.09 8.84 9.21
N HIS A 70 -0.14 7.66 8.61
CA HIS A 70 -0.35 7.45 7.18
C HIS A 70 -1.83 7.22 6.93
N PHE A 71 -2.37 7.77 5.85
CA PHE A 71 -3.76 7.56 5.47
C PHE A 71 -3.90 7.53 3.95
N THR A 72 -4.90 6.80 3.49
CA THR A 72 -5.28 6.67 2.09
C THR A 72 -6.78 6.94 1.92
N LEU A 73 -7.13 7.44 0.75
CA LEU A 73 -8.50 7.64 0.28
C LEU A 73 -8.62 7.05 -1.12
N THR A 74 -9.24 5.88 -1.23
CA THR A 74 -9.48 5.22 -2.51
C THR A 74 -10.60 5.96 -3.26
N LYS A 75 -10.32 6.31 -4.52
CA LYS A 75 -11.24 7.06 -5.39
C LYS A 75 -11.67 6.27 -6.61
N ASN A 76 -10.83 5.36 -7.07
CA ASN A 76 -11.13 4.49 -8.18
C ASN A 76 -10.52 3.12 -7.96
N GLU A 77 -11.08 2.13 -8.64
CA GLU A 77 -10.59 0.76 -8.70
C GLU A 77 -10.47 0.37 -10.17
N LEU A 78 -9.36 -0.28 -10.53
CA LEU A 78 -9.18 -0.92 -11.82
C LEU A 78 -9.35 -2.43 -11.61
N ILE A 79 -10.39 -2.98 -12.22
CA ILE A 79 -10.71 -4.41 -12.16
C ILE A 79 -10.86 -4.90 -13.60
N ASN A 80 -10.06 -5.89 -14.00
CA ASN A 80 -10.03 -6.41 -15.38
C ASN A 80 -9.87 -5.30 -16.45
N ASP A 81 -8.94 -4.37 -16.22
CA ASP A 81 -8.67 -3.19 -17.08
C ASP A 81 -9.81 -2.17 -17.21
N GLU A 82 -10.90 -2.34 -16.46
CA GLU A 82 -12.00 -1.38 -16.41
C GLU A 82 -11.91 -0.52 -15.15
N LEU A 83 -12.03 0.80 -15.33
CA LEU A 83 -11.94 1.78 -14.25
C LEU A 83 -13.32 2.07 -13.67
N TYR A 84 -13.46 1.84 -12.37
CA TYR A 84 -14.66 2.08 -11.58
C TYR A 84 -14.42 3.19 -10.57
N ALA A 85 -15.36 4.12 -10.44
CA ALA A 85 -15.31 5.10 -9.36
C ALA A 85 -15.71 4.43 -8.03
N ALA A 86 -14.90 4.63 -6.99
CA ALA A 86 -15.19 4.13 -5.66
C ALA A 86 -16.35 4.93 -5.03
N ASP A 87 -17.19 4.27 -4.22
CA ASP A 87 -18.24 4.96 -3.47
C ASP A 87 -17.63 5.75 -2.31
N LEU A 88 -17.60 7.08 -2.43
CA LEU A 88 -17.05 7.96 -1.40
C LEU A 88 -17.87 7.99 -0.10
N ASN A 89 -19.06 7.37 -0.07
CA ASN A 89 -19.83 7.16 1.17
C ASN A 89 -19.50 5.84 1.86
N ASN A 90 -18.68 4.98 1.26
CA ASN A 90 -18.21 3.76 1.89
C ASN A 90 -16.99 4.09 2.77
N ASP A 91 -17.12 3.87 4.08
CA ASP A 91 -16.06 4.10 5.06
C ASP A 91 -14.80 3.24 4.77
N ASP A 92 -14.97 2.07 4.12
CA ASP A 92 -13.86 1.18 3.76
C ASP A 92 -12.91 1.79 2.71
N ASN A 93 -13.29 2.88 2.03
CA ASN A 93 -12.39 3.62 1.13
C ASN A 93 -11.45 4.58 1.86
N TYR A 94 -11.52 4.65 3.20
CA TYR A 94 -10.74 5.56 4.02
C TYR A 94 -9.94 4.77 5.05
N GLN A 95 -8.65 4.60 4.79
CA GLN A 95 -7.78 3.82 5.67
C GLN A 95 -6.81 4.72 6.42
N ALA A 96 -6.52 4.37 7.68
CA ALA A 96 -5.58 5.08 8.52
C ALA A 96 -4.68 4.12 9.27
N TYR A 97 -3.39 4.46 9.33
CA TYR A 97 -2.34 3.62 9.88
C TYR A 97 -1.41 4.43 10.78
N THR A 98 -0.92 3.79 11.84
CA THR A 98 0.23 4.29 12.61
C THR A 98 1.51 3.75 11.99
N VAL A 99 2.45 4.61 11.63
CA VAL A 99 3.78 4.24 11.14
C VAL A 99 4.66 3.86 12.33
N LEU A 100 5.10 2.60 12.35
CA LEU A 100 5.92 2.04 13.42
C LEU A 100 7.42 2.17 13.12
N ALA A 101 7.80 2.02 11.85
CA ALA A 101 9.16 2.28 11.37
C ALA A 101 9.13 2.67 9.88
N LEU A 102 9.99 3.63 9.49
CA LEU A 102 10.11 4.06 8.10
C LEU A 102 11.53 4.53 7.80
N ASP A 103 12.14 3.91 6.79
CA ASP A 103 13.43 4.29 6.23
C ASP A 103 13.44 4.11 4.69
N HIS A 104 14.62 4.13 4.05
CA HIS A 104 14.74 4.00 2.60
C HIS A 104 14.39 2.59 2.06
N GLN A 105 14.36 1.57 2.92
CA GLN A 105 14.18 0.17 2.58
C GLN A 105 12.90 -0.44 3.16
N VAL A 106 12.44 0.05 4.31
CA VAL A 106 11.32 -0.52 5.06
C VAL A 106 10.25 0.52 5.33
N PHE A 107 9.00 0.13 5.11
CA PHE A 107 7.82 0.84 5.57
C PHE A 107 6.98 -0.12 6.40
N HIS A 108 7.01 0.05 7.73
CA HIS A 108 6.27 -0.76 8.70
C HIS A 108 5.20 0.10 9.36
N TYR A 109 3.95 -0.33 9.21
CA TYR A 109 2.79 0.42 9.64
C TYR A 109 1.68 -0.51 10.14
N GLN A 110 0.83 0.01 11.00
CA GLN A 110 -0.23 -0.73 11.67
C GLN A 110 -1.58 -0.07 11.43
N HIS A 111 -2.57 -0.83 10.99
CA HIS A 111 -3.92 -0.32 10.80
C HIS A 111 -4.55 0.12 12.13
N ARG A 112 -5.17 1.30 12.12
CA ARG A 112 -5.69 1.96 13.34
C ARG A 112 -6.90 1.26 13.96
N LEU A 113 -7.66 0.50 13.17
CA LEU A 113 -8.88 -0.17 13.64
C LEU A 113 -8.66 -1.66 13.93
N THR A 114 -7.98 -2.37 13.03
CA THR A 114 -7.79 -3.83 13.13
C THR A 114 -6.52 -4.20 13.89
N ASN A 115 -5.56 -3.28 14.05
CA ASN A 115 -4.22 -3.51 14.58
C ASN A 115 -3.35 -4.46 13.74
N GLU A 116 -3.78 -4.78 12.52
CA GLU A 116 -2.97 -5.53 11.56
C GLU A 116 -1.70 -4.74 11.21
N GLU A 117 -0.58 -5.43 11.15
CA GLU A 117 0.72 -4.85 10.82
C GLU A 117 1.17 -5.27 9.42
N TYR A 118 1.68 -4.31 8.67
CA TYR A 118 2.18 -4.51 7.33
C TYR A 118 3.62 -4.04 7.25
N ILE A 119 4.46 -4.84 6.59
CA ILE A 119 5.87 -4.53 6.35
C ILE A 119 6.12 -4.57 4.85
N MET A 120 6.27 -3.39 4.27
CA MET A 120 6.66 -3.23 2.88
C MET A 120 8.16 -3.04 2.71
N ARG A 121 8.69 -3.59 1.62
CA ARG A 121 10.08 -3.43 1.18
C ARG A 121 10.13 -2.52 -0.04
N ARG A 122 11.11 -1.62 -0.07
CA ARG A 122 11.35 -0.77 -1.23
C ARG A 122 11.65 -1.63 -2.46
N VAL A 123 10.99 -1.33 -3.58
CA VAL A 123 11.40 -1.82 -4.88
C VAL A 123 12.55 -0.95 -5.37
N VAL A 124 13.75 -1.51 -5.44
CA VAL A 124 14.90 -0.86 -6.07
C VAL A 124 14.79 -1.04 -7.56
N ASP A 125 14.57 0.06 -8.28
CA ASP A 125 14.81 0.09 -9.71
C ASP A 125 16.29 -0.10 -9.94
N THR A 126 16.67 -1.33 -10.25
CA THR A 126 17.98 -1.59 -10.83
C THR A 126 18.01 -0.86 -12.17
N PRO A 127 18.87 0.14 -12.38
CA PRO A 127 19.07 0.70 -13.71
C PRO A 127 19.77 -0.39 -14.53
N GLY A 128 18.98 -1.27 -15.14
CA GLY A 128 19.45 -2.29 -16.06
C GLY A 128 19.91 -1.60 -17.35
N HIS A 129 21.23 -1.50 -17.49
CA HIS A 129 22.01 -1.41 -18.74
C HIS A 129 21.40 -0.63 -19.91
N CYS A 130 21.95 0.57 -20.15
CA CYS A 130 22.16 1.10 -21.50
C CYS A 130 23.52 0.62 -22.02
#